data_AF-J3HVZ7-F1
#
_entry.id   AF-J3HVZ7-F1
#
_cell.length_a   1.000
_cell.length_b   1.000
_cell.length_c   1.000
_cell.angle_alpha   90.00
_cell.angle_beta   90.00
_cell.angle_gamma   90.00
#
_symmetry.space_group_name_H-M   'P 1'
#
loop_
_entity.id
_entity.type
_entity.pdbx_description
1 polymer ?
#
loop_
_entity_poly.entity_id
_entity_poly.type
_entity_poly.pdbx_seq_one_letter_code
_entity_poly.pdbx_strand_id
1 'polypeptide(L)'
;MPTKTMLHELKRLLLDTSSGGSRQLTEVESDLVQTNILLGEAIGKLGSSFMDLHHAVQAQQQLLESVMNGDGQLDAASIDKLRQMQGAVNQHVNAAVTGLQFQDMTSQLLERIVRRVIGLREALGVLSANSFEIVPDLEHSDEQLEALLTNTVTAMEERLAALESGLWKAVRQTRMESGDIELF
;
A
#
# COMPACT_ATOMS: atom_id res chain seq x y z
N MET A 1 -43.32 10.54 -17.63
CA MET A 1 -43.24 9.51 -18.69
C MET A 1 -41.88 9.55 -19.41
N PRO A 2 -40.82 9.02 -18.80
CA PRO A 2 -39.60 8.68 -19.54
C PRO A 2 -39.97 7.72 -20.67
N THR A 3 -39.43 7.94 -21.86
CA THR A 3 -39.69 7.03 -22.98
C THR A 3 -39.00 5.70 -22.72
N LYS A 4 -39.56 4.58 -23.20
CA LYS A 4 -38.93 3.25 -23.10
C LYS A 4 -37.47 3.26 -23.57
N THR A 5 -37.16 4.10 -24.56
CA THR A 5 -35.79 4.34 -25.05
C THR A 5 -34.89 4.94 -23.98
N MET A 6 -35.34 5.94 -23.22
CA MET A 6 -34.55 6.51 -22.11
C MET A 6 -34.25 5.49 -21.01
N LEU A 7 -35.22 4.63 -20.68
CA LEU A 7 -35.02 3.58 -19.67
C LEU A 7 -33.98 2.53 -20.12
N HIS A 8 -33.99 2.18 -21.41
CA HIS A 8 -32.96 1.31 -21.99
C HIS A 8 -31.57 1.94 -21.91
N GLU A 9 -31.43 3.20 -22.31
CA GLU A 9 -30.13 3.90 -22.29
C GLU A 9 -29.63 4.13 -20.86
N LEU A 10 -30.52 4.47 -19.92
CA LEU A 10 -30.18 4.58 -18.51
C LEU A 10 -29.68 3.25 -17.94
N LYS A 11 -30.44 2.16 -18.15
CA LYS A 11 -30.04 0.82 -17.71
C LYS A 11 -28.68 0.43 -18.30
N ARG A 12 -28.49 0.68 -19.59
CA ARG A 12 -27.22 0.41 -20.28
C ARG A 12 -26.08 1.22 -19.66
N LEU A 13 -26.26 2.53 -19.45
CA LEU A 13 -25.24 3.39 -18.86
C LEU A 13 -24.81 2.91 -17.48
N LEU A 14 -25.77 2.53 -16.62
CA LEU A 14 -25.48 2.07 -15.26
C LEU A 14 -24.77 0.71 -15.27
N LEU A 15 -25.19 -0.22 -16.12
CA LEU A 15 -24.53 -1.53 -16.29
C LEU A 15 -23.13 -1.39 -16.90
N ASP A 16 -22.96 -0.59 -17.95
CA ASP A 16 -21.66 -0.37 -18.61
C ASP A 16 -20.68 0.32 -17.64
N THR A 17 -21.15 1.33 -16.90
CA THR A 17 -20.35 2.02 -15.87
C THR A 17 -19.95 1.07 -14.74
N SER A 18 -20.92 0.30 -14.22
CA SER A 18 -20.66 -0.64 -13.13
C SER A 18 -19.72 -1.77 -13.55
N SER A 19 -19.94 -2.37 -14.72
CA SER A 19 -19.16 -3.52 -15.19
C SER A 19 -17.76 -3.10 -15.64
N GLY A 20 -17.66 -1.99 -16.39
CA GLY A 20 -16.39 -1.41 -16.80
C GLY A 20 -15.56 -0.96 -15.60
N GLY A 21 -16.17 -0.23 -14.67
CA GLY A 21 -15.50 0.20 -13.44
C GLY A 21 -15.07 -0.97 -12.56
N SER A 22 -15.92 -1.99 -12.39
CA SER A 22 -15.56 -3.17 -11.59
C SER A 22 -14.39 -3.94 -12.20
N ARG A 23 -14.35 -4.10 -13.52
CA ARG A 23 -13.22 -4.75 -14.20
C ARG A 23 -11.91 -3.99 -13.98
N GLN A 24 -11.92 -2.68 -14.19
CA GLN A 24 -10.75 -1.83 -13.98
C GLN A 24 -10.27 -1.85 -12.52
N LEU A 25 -11.19 -1.83 -11.55
CA LEU A 25 -10.83 -1.93 -10.14
C LEU A 25 -10.23 -3.30 -9.78
N THR A 26 -10.72 -4.40 -10.37
CA THR A 26 -10.10 -5.72 -10.19
C THR A 26 -8.67 -5.77 -10.74
N GLU A 27 -8.42 -5.16 -11.90
CA GLU A 27 -7.06 -5.06 -12.48
C GLU A 27 -6.14 -4.25 -11.56
N VAL A 28 -6.59 -3.08 -11.11
CA VAL A 28 -5.83 -2.25 -10.15
C VAL A 28 -5.60 -2.97 -8.82
N GLU A 29 -6.57 -3.74 -8.32
CA GLU A 29 -6.42 -4.55 -7.11
C GLU A 29 -5.29 -5.58 -7.27
N SER A 30 -5.28 -6.30 -8.40
CA SER A 30 -4.23 -7.27 -8.73
C SER A 30 -2.85 -6.61 -8.79
N ASP A 31 -2.73 -5.48 -9.49
CA ASP A 31 -1.47 -4.75 -9.63
C ASP A 31 -0.95 -4.23 -8.28
N LEU A 32 -1.84 -3.75 -7.42
CA LEU A 32 -1.48 -3.28 -6.07
C LEU A 32 -1.01 -4.42 -5.18
N VAL A 33 -1.70 -5.57 -5.20
CA VAL A 33 -1.29 -6.75 -4.45
C VAL A 33 0.09 -7.23 -4.93
N GLN A 34 0.30 -7.32 -6.25
CA GLN A 34 1.59 -7.70 -6.82
C GLN A 34 2.69 -6.70 -6.45
N THR A 35 2.41 -5.40 -6.51
CA THR A 35 3.35 -4.35 -6.12
C THR A 35 3.75 -4.49 -4.65
N ASN A 36 2.80 -4.78 -3.76
CA ASN A 36 3.09 -4.96 -2.34
C ASN A 36 4.00 -6.18 -2.09
N ILE A 37 3.76 -7.29 -2.80
CA ILE A 37 4.62 -8.49 -2.71
C ILE A 37 6.04 -8.18 -3.20
N LEU A 38 6.17 -7.61 -4.40
CA LEU A 38 7.48 -7.30 -4.99
C LEU A 38 8.28 -6.30 -4.14
N LEU A 39 7.61 -5.27 -3.60
CA LEU A 39 8.22 -4.30 -2.72
C LEU A 39 8.71 -4.96 -1.42
N GLY A 40 7.89 -5.82 -0.82
CA GLY A 40 8.26 -6.59 0.38
C GLY A 40 9.47 -7.49 0.15
N GLU A 41 9.52 -8.21 -0.97
CA GLU A 41 10.66 -9.07 -1.32
C GLU A 41 11.93 -8.27 -1.58
N ALA A 42 11.85 -7.18 -2.35
CA ALA A 42 13.00 -6.35 -2.69
C ALA A 42 13.63 -5.75 -1.43
N ILE A 43 12.79 -5.26 -0.52
CA ILE A 43 13.27 -4.64 0.71
C ILE A 43 13.77 -5.70 1.71
N GLY A 44 13.12 -6.85 1.83
CA GLY A 44 13.62 -7.96 2.64
C GLY A 44 15.02 -8.42 2.22
N LYS A 45 15.27 -8.54 0.90
CA LYS A 45 16.60 -8.87 0.36
C LYS A 45 17.63 -7.78 0.65
N LEU A 46 17.23 -6.51 0.53
CA LEU A 46 18.08 -5.37 0.82
C LEU A 46 18.48 -5.34 2.31
N GLY A 47 17.50 -5.51 3.21
CA GLY A 47 17.72 -5.58 4.65
C GLY A 47 18.68 -6.71 5.05
N SER A 48 18.47 -7.93 4.53
CA SER A 48 19.38 -9.07 4.76
C SER A 48 20.80 -8.77 4.29
N SER A 49 20.95 -8.23 3.08
CA SER A 49 22.28 -7.93 2.52
C SER A 49 23.06 -6.93 3.37
N PHE A 50 22.38 -5.94 3.96
CA PHE A 50 23.00 -4.97 4.86
C PHE A 50 23.39 -5.58 6.21
N MET A 51 22.55 -6.45 6.79
CA MET A 51 22.87 -7.17 8.03
C MET A 51 24.06 -8.13 7.84
N ASP A 52 24.10 -8.85 6.72
CA ASP A 52 25.24 -9.73 6.39
C ASP A 52 26.54 -8.94 6.25
N LEU A 53 26.49 -7.77 5.60
CA LEU A 53 27.63 -6.87 5.47
C LEU A 53 28.09 -6.35 6.84
N HIS A 54 27.16 -6.02 7.73
CA HIS A 54 27.47 -5.61 9.10
C HIS A 54 28.18 -6.72 9.87
N HIS A 55 27.65 -7.94 9.85
CA HIS A 55 28.27 -9.09 10.52
C HIS A 55 29.66 -9.41 9.97
N ALA A 56 29.86 -9.36 8.66
CA ALA A 56 31.17 -9.58 8.04
C ALA A 56 32.20 -8.52 8.49
N VAL A 57 31.78 -7.25 8.55
CA VAL A 57 32.63 -6.16 9.02
C VAL A 57 32.95 -6.33 10.50
N GLN A 58 31.96 -6.62 11.34
CA GLN A 58 32.16 -6.85 12.77
C GLN A 58 33.12 -8.04 13.04
N ALA A 59 32.97 -9.14 12.30
CA ALA A 59 33.87 -10.29 12.41
C ALA A 59 35.31 -9.95 12.00
N GLN A 60 35.48 -9.17 10.92
CA GLN A 60 36.81 -8.69 10.50
C GLN A 60 37.47 -7.85 11.60
N GLN A 61 36.70 -7.05 12.33
CA GLN A 61 37.22 -6.24 13.43
C GLN A 61 37.66 -7.06 14.63
N GLN A 62 36.85 -8.03 15.07
CA GLN A 62 37.23 -8.91 16.18
C GLN A 62 38.52 -9.67 15.88
N LEU A 63 38.67 -10.12 14.63
CA LEU A 63 39.88 -10.78 14.17
C LEU A 63 41.07 -9.81 14.21
N LEU A 64 40.88 -8.57 13.76
CA LEU A 64 41.92 -7.55 13.82
C LEU A 64 42.34 -7.19 15.24
N GLU A 65 41.37 -7.02 16.13
CA GLU A 65 41.61 -6.66 17.53
C GLU A 65 42.34 -7.80 18.26
N SER A 66 42.02 -9.07 17.94
CA SER A 66 42.79 -10.22 18.42
C SER A 66 44.22 -10.27 17.89
N VAL A 67 44.44 -9.85 16.63
CA VAL A 67 45.79 -9.77 16.03
C VAL A 67 46.61 -8.65 16.65
N MET A 68 46.00 -7.51 16.96
CA MET A 68 46.64 -6.38 17.64
C MET A 68 46.96 -6.68 19.12
N ASN A 69 46.12 -7.50 19.77
CA ASN A 69 46.33 -7.93 21.15
C ASN A 69 47.31 -9.13 21.25
N GLY A 70 47.64 -9.77 20.13
CA GLY A 70 48.77 -10.70 19.98
C GLY A 70 49.96 -10.03 19.28
N ASP A 71 51.09 -10.72 19.17
CA ASP A 71 52.35 -10.20 18.57
C ASP A 71 52.28 -9.79 17.07
N GLY A 72 51.08 -9.67 16.48
CA GLY A 72 50.87 -9.29 15.09
C GLY A 72 50.90 -7.78 14.88
N GLN A 73 52.00 -7.26 14.33
CA GLN A 73 52.12 -5.84 13.98
C GLN A 73 51.29 -5.49 12.74
N LEU A 74 50.08 -4.95 12.96
CA LEU A 74 49.37 -4.12 11.99
C LEU A 74 49.78 -2.65 12.21
N ASP A 75 50.01 -1.90 11.14
CA ASP A 75 50.37 -0.49 11.28
C ASP A 75 49.17 0.38 11.69
N ALA A 76 49.45 1.50 12.36
CA ALA A 76 48.41 2.41 12.87
C ALA A 76 47.51 2.96 11.75
N ALA A 77 48.06 3.11 10.52
CA ALA A 77 47.31 3.61 9.37
C ALA A 77 46.25 2.61 8.87
N SER A 78 46.55 1.31 8.87
CA SER A 78 45.61 0.26 8.51
C SER A 78 44.48 0.14 9.54
N ILE A 79 44.80 0.35 10.82
CA ILE A 79 43.83 0.35 11.92
C ILE A 79 42.85 1.52 11.77
N ASP A 80 43.35 2.74 11.53
CA ASP A 80 42.49 3.91 11.33
C ASP A 80 41.60 3.78 10.09
N LYS A 81 42.13 3.22 9.00
CA LYS A 81 41.36 2.98 7.78
C LYS A 81 40.23 1.96 8.00
N LEU A 82 40.47 0.94 8.81
CA LEU A 82 39.46 -0.05 9.20
C LEU A 82 38.39 0.55 10.14
N ARG A 83 38.79 1.38 11.11
CA ARG A 83 37.83 2.13 11.94
C ARG A 83 36.96 3.06 11.10
N GLN A 84 37.52 3.70 10.08
CA GLN A 84 36.76 4.52 9.14
C GLN A 84 35.76 3.70 8.32
N MET A 85 36.17 2.54 7.79
CA MET A 85 35.28 1.63 7.08
C MET A 85 34.14 1.13 7.97
N GLN A 86 34.40 0.84 9.24
CA GLN A 86 33.35 0.48 10.20
C GLN A 86 32.35 1.61 10.41
N GLY A 87 32.82 2.84 10.63
CA GLY A 87 31.94 4.00 10.79
C GLY A 87 31.01 4.19 9.59
N ALA A 88 31.54 4.02 8.38
CA ALA A 88 30.76 4.07 7.14
C ALA A 88 29.74 2.94 7.05
N VAL A 89 30.11 1.71 7.41
CA VAL A 89 29.20 0.55 7.42
C VAL A 89 28.05 0.77 8.41
N ASN A 90 28.34 1.24 9.63
CA ASN A 90 27.29 1.53 10.61
C ASN A 90 26.32 2.61 10.12
N GLN A 91 26.82 3.65 9.43
CA GLN A 91 25.96 4.67 8.80
C GLN A 91 25.07 4.08 7.70
N HIS A 92 25.62 3.21 6.85
CA HIS A 92 24.85 2.55 5.79
C HIS A 92 23.80 1.59 6.35
N VAL A 93 24.09 0.90 7.46
CA VAL A 93 23.12 0.05 8.17
C VAL A 93 22.00 0.89 8.78
N ASN A 94 22.31 2.01 9.45
CA ASN A 94 21.28 2.91 9.94
C ASN A 94 20.37 3.41 8.81
N ALA A 95 20.95 3.77 7.64
CA ALA A 95 20.18 4.13 6.46
C ALA A 95 19.31 2.97 5.94
N ALA A 96 19.80 1.74 5.99
CA ALA A 96 19.04 0.54 5.62
C ALA A 96 17.86 0.29 6.57
N VAL A 97 18.06 0.47 7.89
CA VAL A 97 16.99 0.31 8.88
C VAL A 97 15.94 1.41 8.73
N THR A 98 16.34 2.66 8.46
CA THR A 98 15.40 3.71 8.07
C THR A 98 14.66 3.34 6.77
N GLY A 99 15.33 2.72 5.81
CA GLY A 99 14.70 2.17 4.60
C GLY A 99 13.64 1.10 4.89
N LEU A 100 13.89 0.21 5.85
CA LEU A 100 12.91 -0.77 6.34
C LEU A 100 11.70 -0.11 7.01
N GLN A 101 11.88 1.03 7.68
CA GLN A 101 10.74 1.81 8.22
C GLN A 101 9.92 2.46 7.11
N PHE A 102 10.57 2.98 6.06
CA PHE A 102 9.88 3.46 4.87
C PHE A 102 9.09 2.36 4.16
N GLN A 103 9.60 1.13 4.17
CA GLN A 103 8.86 -0.04 3.67
C GLN A 103 7.56 -0.23 4.44
N ASP A 104 7.62 -0.29 5.77
CA ASP A 104 6.45 -0.54 6.60
C ASP A 104 5.37 0.51 6.34
N MET A 105 5.76 1.79 6.31
CA MET A 105 4.86 2.89 5.95
C MET A 105 4.27 2.72 4.54
N THR A 106 5.07 2.29 3.56
CA THR A 106 4.61 2.09 2.18
C THR A 106 3.67 0.89 2.07
N SER A 107 3.95 -0.21 2.75
CA SER A 107 3.09 -1.39 2.83
C SER A 107 1.74 -1.06 3.48
N GLN A 108 1.73 -0.26 4.55
CA GLN A 108 0.49 0.23 5.16
C GLN A 108 -0.33 1.10 4.20
N LEU A 109 0.34 1.99 3.45
CA LEU A 109 -0.31 2.81 2.43
C LEU A 109 -0.89 1.94 1.30
N LEU A 110 -0.16 0.94 0.81
CA LEU A 110 -0.63 0.01 -0.22
C LEU A 110 -1.84 -0.79 0.27
N GLU A 111 -1.79 -1.35 1.48
CA GLU A 111 -2.92 -2.07 2.07
C GLU A 111 -4.17 -1.17 2.17
N ARG A 112 -3.98 0.12 2.50
CA ARG A 112 -5.07 1.11 2.51
C ARG A 112 -5.65 1.33 1.11
N ILE A 113 -4.80 1.46 0.09
CA ILE A 113 -5.26 1.64 -1.29
C ILE A 113 -6.03 0.40 -1.76
N VAL A 114 -5.55 -0.81 -1.45
CA VAL A 114 -6.24 -2.07 -1.76
C VAL A 114 -7.63 -2.08 -1.11
N ARG A 115 -7.74 -1.79 0.19
CA ARG A 115 -9.04 -1.69 0.88
C ARG A 115 -9.99 -0.68 0.22
N ARG A 116 -9.46 0.46 -0.25
CA ARG A 116 -10.25 1.48 -0.95
C ARG A 116 -10.75 0.98 -2.31
N VAL A 117 -9.90 0.30 -3.07
CA VAL A 117 -10.26 -0.29 -4.38
C VAL A 117 -11.36 -1.34 -4.21
N ILE A 118 -11.23 -2.22 -3.21
CA ILE A 118 -12.27 -3.21 -2.88
C ILE A 118 -13.58 -2.50 -2.54
N GLY A 119 -13.54 -1.48 -1.69
CA GLY A 119 -14.73 -0.73 -1.31
C GLY A 119 -15.41 0.00 -2.46
N LEU A 120 -14.64 0.59 -3.38
CA LEU A 120 -15.16 1.20 -4.61
C LEU A 120 -15.81 0.14 -5.51
N ARG A 121 -15.21 -1.06 -5.61
CA ARG A 121 -15.77 -2.17 -6.38
C ARG A 121 -17.10 -2.63 -5.79
N GLU A 122 -17.23 -2.68 -4.47
CA GLU A 122 -18.49 -2.98 -3.80
C GLU A 122 -19.56 -1.91 -4.06
N ALA A 123 -19.19 -0.62 -4.04
CA ALA A 123 -20.10 0.48 -4.37
C ALA A 123 -20.62 0.37 -5.82
N LEU A 124 -19.76 0.00 -6.77
CA LEU A 124 -20.19 -0.32 -8.13
C LEU A 124 -21.09 -1.56 -8.18
N GLY A 125 -20.86 -2.56 -7.32
CA GLY A 125 -21.75 -3.72 -7.19
C GLY A 125 -23.22 -3.33 -6.89
N VAL A 126 -23.43 -2.30 -6.05
CA VAL A 126 -24.77 -1.75 -5.77
C VAL A 126 -25.38 -1.11 -7.02
N LEU A 127 -24.58 -0.35 -7.78
CA LEU A 127 -24.99 0.24 -9.05
C LEU A 127 -25.45 -0.85 -10.04
N SER A 128 -24.69 -1.94 -10.16
CA SER A 128 -25.05 -3.10 -10.97
C SER A 128 -26.39 -3.69 -10.54
N ALA A 129 -26.54 -3.99 -9.25
CA ALA A 129 -27.71 -4.67 -8.69
C ALA A 129 -29.00 -3.88 -8.96
N ASN A 130 -28.97 -2.57 -8.68
CA ASN A 130 -30.14 -1.71 -8.87
C ASN A 130 -30.46 -1.46 -10.35
N SER A 131 -29.47 -1.57 -11.25
CA SER A 131 -29.70 -1.50 -12.70
C SER A 131 -30.56 -2.65 -13.23
N PHE A 132 -30.54 -3.81 -12.57
CA PHE A 132 -31.39 -4.94 -12.94
C PHE A 132 -32.86 -4.73 -12.56
N GLU A 133 -33.13 -3.89 -11.56
CA GLU A 133 -34.50 -3.54 -11.14
C GLU A 133 -35.20 -2.61 -12.15
N ILE A 134 -34.44 -1.91 -13.00
CA ILE A 134 -35.00 -1.16 -14.13
C ILE A 134 -35.40 -2.15 -15.23
N VAL A 135 -36.70 -2.30 -15.49
CA VAL A 135 -37.23 -3.16 -16.57
C VAL A 135 -37.90 -2.31 -17.66
N PRO A 136 -37.18 -1.92 -18.73
CA PRO A 136 -37.67 -0.91 -19.68
C PRO A 136 -39.00 -1.22 -20.39
N ASP A 137 -39.37 -2.49 -20.47
CA ASP A 137 -40.61 -2.95 -21.13
C ASP A 137 -41.82 -3.03 -20.21
N LEU A 138 -41.63 -2.94 -18.89
CA LEU A 138 -42.71 -2.83 -17.91
C LEU A 138 -43.07 -1.35 -17.72
N GLU A 139 -44.37 -1.06 -17.59
CA GLU A 139 -44.81 0.27 -17.17
C GLU A 139 -44.39 0.50 -15.72
N HIS A 140 -43.33 1.30 -15.55
CA HIS A 140 -42.97 1.86 -14.26
C HIS A 140 -43.72 3.17 -14.10
N SER A 141 -44.36 3.39 -12.95
CA SER A 141 -44.82 4.74 -12.62
C SER A 141 -43.60 5.66 -12.42
N ASP A 142 -43.77 6.95 -12.68
CA ASP A 142 -42.70 7.94 -12.46
C ASP A 142 -42.21 7.88 -10.99
N GLU A 143 -43.12 7.66 -10.03
CA GLU A 143 -42.83 7.49 -8.59
C GLU A 143 -41.98 6.25 -8.29
N GLN A 144 -42.22 5.13 -8.97
CA GLN A 144 -41.42 3.92 -8.79
C GLN A 144 -39.99 4.12 -9.30
N LEU A 145 -39.83 4.74 -10.47
CA LEU A 145 -38.51 5.02 -11.04
C LEU A 145 -37.73 6.02 -10.18
N GLU A 146 -38.40 7.06 -9.70
CA GLU A 146 -37.81 8.04 -8.78
C GLU A 146 -37.35 7.39 -7.48
N ALA A 147 -38.16 6.50 -6.90
CA ALA A 147 -37.79 5.74 -5.70
C ALA A 147 -36.56 4.85 -5.94
N LEU A 148 -36.50 4.13 -7.07
CA LEU A 148 -35.37 3.27 -7.43
C LEU A 148 -34.06 4.08 -7.60
N LEU A 149 -34.13 5.20 -8.31
CA LEU A 149 -32.97 6.08 -8.51
C LEU A 149 -32.50 6.71 -7.20
N THR A 150 -33.44 7.19 -6.38
CA THR A 150 -33.15 7.77 -5.07
C THR A 150 -32.49 6.75 -4.15
N ASN A 151 -33.00 5.51 -4.13
CA ASN A 151 -32.40 4.42 -3.36
C ASN A 151 -30.98 4.09 -3.85
N THR A 152 -30.76 4.10 -5.16
CA THR A 152 -29.44 3.84 -5.76
C THR A 152 -28.43 4.92 -5.39
N VAL A 153 -28.82 6.19 -5.53
CA VAL A 153 -27.97 7.34 -5.15
C VAL A 153 -27.64 7.29 -3.67
N THR A 154 -28.66 7.14 -2.82
CA THR A 154 -28.48 7.07 -1.35
C THR A 154 -27.52 5.93 -0.95
N ALA A 155 -27.72 4.73 -1.50
CA ALA A 155 -26.87 3.59 -1.18
C ALA A 155 -25.41 3.79 -1.65
N MET A 156 -25.20 4.45 -2.80
CA MET A 156 -23.86 4.81 -3.25
C MET A 156 -23.21 5.86 -2.36
N GLU A 157 -23.94 6.91 -1.99
CA GLU A 157 -23.45 7.97 -1.10
C GLU A 157 -23.04 7.43 0.27
N GLU A 158 -23.86 6.57 0.88
CA GLU A 158 -23.54 5.91 2.14
C GLU A 158 -22.26 5.08 2.05
N ARG A 159 -22.08 4.33 0.96
CA ARG A 159 -20.88 3.51 0.74
C ARG A 159 -19.63 4.37 0.55
N LEU A 160 -19.72 5.44 -0.24
CA LEU A 160 -18.62 6.38 -0.47
C LEU A 160 -18.25 7.13 0.82
N ALA A 161 -19.24 7.58 1.59
CA ALA A 161 -19.02 8.22 2.88
C ALA A 161 -18.37 7.27 3.90
N ALA A 162 -18.75 5.99 3.91
CA ALA A 162 -18.10 4.98 4.73
C ALA A 162 -16.61 4.82 4.36
N LEU A 163 -16.29 4.81 3.07
CA LEU A 163 -14.91 4.77 2.58
C LEU A 163 -14.10 6.02 3.00
N GLU A 164 -14.71 7.21 2.96
CA GLU A 164 -14.06 8.44 3.38
C GLU A 164 -13.85 8.51 4.90
N SER A 165 -14.83 8.09 5.70
CA SER A 165 -14.74 8.12 7.16
C SER A 165 -13.64 7.21 7.71
N GLY A 166 -13.36 6.08 7.04
CA GLY A 166 -12.25 5.18 7.37
C GLY A 166 -10.88 5.82 7.20
N LEU A 167 -10.74 6.85 6.35
CA LEU A 167 -9.47 7.54 6.09
C LEU A 167 -9.04 8.42 7.27
N TRP A 168 -9.98 9.11 7.90
CA TRP A 168 -9.68 10.14 8.91
C TRP A 168 -9.27 9.54 10.26
N LYS A 169 -9.75 8.34 10.59
CA LYS A 169 -9.39 7.65 11.85
C LYS A 169 -7.98 7.06 11.86
N ALA A 170 -7.38 6.82 10.69
CA ALA A 170 -6.11 6.09 10.59
C ALA A 170 -4.85 6.97 10.58
N VAL A 171 -4.95 8.28 10.35
CA VAL A 171 -3.78 9.16 10.21
C VAL A 171 -3.56 9.99 11.47
N ARG A 172 -2.87 9.39 12.45
CA ARG A 172 -2.17 10.09 13.53
C ARG A 172 -0.87 9.37 13.85
N GLN A 173 0.10 9.45 12.95
CA GLN A 173 1.51 9.36 13.31
C GLN A 173 2.31 10.16 12.30
N THR A 174 2.55 11.42 12.66
CA THR A 174 3.32 12.37 11.87
C THR A 174 4.59 12.63 12.68
N ARG A 175 5.73 12.16 12.15
CA ARG A 175 7.13 12.28 12.62
C ARG A 175 7.69 11.04 13.30
N MET A 176 8.55 10.35 12.56
CA MET A 176 9.64 9.54 13.08
C MET A 176 10.91 10.37 12.87
N GLU A 177 11.22 11.24 13.82
CA GLU A 177 12.46 12.00 13.81
C GLU A 177 13.51 11.18 14.57
N SER A 178 14.64 10.96 13.91
CA SER A 178 15.92 10.52 14.50
C SER A 178 16.01 9.08 15.01
N GLY A 179 16.38 8.16 14.11
CA GLY A 179 17.78 7.75 13.97
C GLY A 179 18.55 7.11 15.14
N ASP A 180 18.03 7.05 16.37
CA ASP A 180 18.73 6.41 17.49
C ASP A 180 18.09 5.06 17.79
N ILE A 181 18.67 4.03 17.19
CA ILE A 181 18.53 2.66 17.67
C ILE A 181 19.68 2.45 18.66
N GLU A 182 19.38 2.46 19.95
CA GLU A 182 20.25 1.82 20.95
C GLU A 182 20.26 0.31 20.63
N LEU A 183 21.25 -0.11 19.83
CA LEU A 183 21.62 -1.52 19.70
C LEU A 183 22.27 -1.92 21.03
N PHE A 184 21.51 -2.67 21.84
CA PHE A 184 22.05 -3.44 22.97
C PHE A 184 22.99 -4.54 22.48
#